data_AF-A0A2D8RPJ5-F1
#
_entry.id   AF-A0A2D8RPJ5-F1
#
_cell.length_a   1.000
_cell.length_b   1.000
_cell.length_c   1.000
_cell.angle_alpha   90.00
_cell.angle_beta   90.00
_cell.angle_gamma   90.00
#
_symmetry.space_group_name_H-M   'P 1'
#
loop_
_entity.id
_entity.type
_entity.pdbx_description
1 polymer ?
#
loop_
_entity_poly.entity_id
_entity_poly.type
_entity_poly.pdbx_seq_one_letter_code
_entity_poly.pdbx_strand_id
1 'polypeptide(L)' 'MAEKDDKWADNAPGKFYVDEQCIDCDLCRETAPDFFT' A
#
# COMPACT_ATOMS: atom_id res chain seq x y z
N MET A 1 2.76 -10.61 4.75
CA MET A 1 2.31 -9.55 5.70
C MET A 1 3.21 -8.37 5.43
N ALA A 2 2.69 -7.14 5.46
CA ALA A 2 3.45 -6.01 4.94
C ALA A 2 4.65 -5.66 5.83
N GLU A 3 5.86 -5.62 5.27
CA GLU A 3 7.08 -5.28 6.00
C GLU A 3 7.38 -3.79 5.85
N LYS A 4 7.65 -3.11 6.96
CA LYS A 4 7.76 -1.65 6.98
C LYS A 4 9.03 -1.15 6.29
N ASP A 5 10.08 -1.95 6.32
CA ASP A 5 11.36 -1.66 5.69
C ASP A 5 11.29 -1.76 4.16
N ASP A 6 10.37 -2.59 3.64
CA ASP A 6 10.17 -2.83 2.20
C ASP A 6 9.08 -1.91 1.61
N LYS A 7 8.72 -0.82 2.29
CA LYS A 7 7.70 0.11 1.79
C LYS A 7 8.21 0.89 0.58
N TRP A 8 7.34 1.11 -0.41
CA TRP A 8 7.66 1.99 -1.54
C TRP A 8 7.96 3.42 -1.07
N ALA A 9 8.95 4.05 -1.71
CA ALA A 9 9.33 5.43 -1.42
C ALA A 9 8.21 6.44 -1.75
N ASP A 10 7.36 6.10 -2.72
CA ASP A 10 6.25 6.94 -3.20
C ASP A 10 5.01 6.91 -2.28
N ASN A 11 5.01 6.07 -1.25
CA ASN A 11 3.90 6.03 -0.30
C ASN A 11 3.70 7.40 0.36
N ALA A 12 2.46 7.86 0.37
CA ALA A 12 2.08 9.05 1.12
C ALA A 12 2.42 8.89 2.63
N PRO A 13 2.79 9.97 3.32
CA PRO A 13 3.04 9.92 4.75
C PRO A 13 1.75 9.51 5.49
N GLY A 14 1.82 8.45 6.28
CA GLY A 14 0.64 7.93 6.96
C GLY A 14 0.89 6.62 7.72
N LYS A 15 -0.20 6.08 8.26
CA LYS A 15 -0.21 4.79 8.96
C LYS A 15 -0.21 3.59 8.00
N PHE A 16 -0.76 3.79 6.80
CA PHE A 16 -0.87 2.77 5.77
C PHE A 16 0.21 2.96 4.71
N TYR A 17 0.72 1.85 4.19
CA TYR A 17 1.75 1.83 3.15
C TYR A 17 1.60 0.54 2.33
N VAL A 18 2.07 0.59 1.09
CA VAL A 18 2.25 -0.59 0.24
C VAL A 18 3.73 -0.95 0.23
N ASP A 19 4.05 -2.23 0.32
CA ASP A 19 5.41 -2.76 0.24
C ASP A 19 5.70 -3.44 -1.10
N GLU A 20 6.96 -3.84 -1.29
CA GLU A 20 7.44 -4.53 -2.49
C GLU A 20 6.83 -5.93 -2.67
N GLN A 21 6.20 -6.49 -1.64
CA GLN A 21 5.54 -7.80 -1.68
C GLN A 21 4.08 -7.74 -2.18
N CYS A 22 3.62 -6.57 -2.62
CA CYS A 22 2.29 -6.41 -3.22
C CYS A 22 2.14 -7.27 -4.48
N ILE A 23 1.07 -8.08 -4.54
CA ILE A 23 0.74 -8.97 -5.66
C ILE A 23 -0.36 -8.44 -6.59
N ASP A 24 -0.71 -7.16 -6.44
CA ASP A 24 -1.73 -6.48 -7.25
C ASP A 24 -3.11 -7.18 -7.24
N CYS A 25 -3.55 -7.67 -6.08
CA CYS A 25 -4.82 -8.40 -5.93
C CYS A 25 -6.08 -7.51 -5.83
N ASP A 26 -5.95 -6.21 -6.07
CA ASP A 26 -7.02 -5.18 -6.03
C ASP A 26 -7.74 -4.92 -4.70
N LEU A 27 -7.64 -5.81 -3.72
CA LEU A 27 -8.42 -5.69 -2.47
C LEU A 27 -8.22 -4.34 -1.76
N CYS A 28 -7.01 -3.80 -1.75
CA CYS A 28 -6.72 -2.51 -1.13
C CYS A 28 -7.38 -1.34 -1.87
N ARG A 29 -7.43 -1.38 -3.21
CA ARG A 29 -8.06 -0.35 -4.04
C ARG A 29 -9.57 -0.35 -3.90
N GLU A 30 -10.19 -1.53 -3.81
CA GLU A 30 -11.64 -1.66 -3.65
C GLU A 30 -12.12 -1.25 -2.24
N THR A 31 -11.35 -1.63 -1.22
CA THR A 31 -11.74 -1.39 0.18
C THR A 31 -11.39 0.01 0.67
N ALA A 32 -10.38 0.65 0.08
CA ALA A 32 -9.88 1.96 0.49
C ALA A 32 -9.64 2.90 -0.71
N PRO A 33 -10.65 3.16 -1.56
CA PRO A 33 -10.48 3.93 -2.80
C PRO A 33 -9.94 5.35 -2.58
N ASP A 34 -10.24 5.97 -1.44
CA ASP A 34 -9.78 7.33 -1.09
C ASP A 34 -8.25 7.44 -0.90
N PHE A 35 -7.54 6.32 -0.76
CA PHE A 35 -6.09 6.26 -0.54
C PHE A 35 -5.27 5.93 -1.79
N PHE A 36 -5.93 5.58 -2.90
CA PHE A 36 -5.30 5.20 -4.16
C PHE A 36 -5.81 6.10 -5.28
N THR A 37 -5.10 7.21 -5.53
CA THR A 37 -5.40 8.21 -6.56
C THR A 37 -4.17 8.54 -7.40
#